data_AF-A0A3B9EEQ7-F1
#
_entry.id   AF-A0A3B9EEQ7-F1
#
_cell.length_a   1.000
_cell.length_b   1.000
_cell.length_c   1.000
_cell.angle_alpha   90.00
_cell.angle_beta   90.00
_cell.angle_gamma   90.00
#
_symmetry.space_group_name_H-M   'P 1'
#
loop_
_entity.id
_entity.type
_entity.pdbx_description
1 polymer ?
#
loop_
_entity_poly.entity_id
_entity_poly.type
_entity_poly.pdbx_seq_one_letter_code
_entity_poly.pdbx_strand_id
1 'polypeptide(L)'
;MPFEWQDGRIPNDLGPKPSLKIRDLGLVVRLNGGRLVGSMSPWAWSAPNGKPVFNFRSEGRDFAGSDRVLILATGFYEHSTPRKPGVKLMDRFFFTMRDQPWHWIAGIVKDGCFSILTTEPGLDIAPFHKRSVVPLAPTDGVEWLTLSRDEAEIFAPLPENTLEVRVIRRDGIQRAADPAKPVPADEGGLLQGL
;
A
#
# COMPACT_ATOMS: atom_id res chain seq x y z
N MET A 1 -5.33 -19.56 -8.52
CA MET A 1 -3.93 -19.79 -8.97
C MET A 1 -3.11 -20.26 -7.79
N PRO A 2 -2.19 -21.22 -7.94
CA PRO A 2 -1.28 -21.60 -6.86
C PRO A 2 -0.34 -20.43 -6.51
N PHE A 3 0.11 -20.41 -5.26
CA PHE A 3 1.09 -19.44 -4.76
C PHE A 3 2.42 -20.14 -4.46
N GLU A 4 3.52 -19.48 -4.81
CA GLU A 4 4.88 -19.93 -4.55
C GLU A 4 5.75 -18.75 -4.11
N TRP A 5 6.88 -19.06 -3.47
CA TRP A 5 7.91 -18.08 -3.20
C TRP A 5 9.00 -18.12 -4.28
N GLN A 6 9.58 -16.98 -4.65
CA GLN A 6 10.57 -16.87 -5.74
C GLN A 6 11.72 -17.89 -5.64
N ASP A 7 12.18 -18.18 -4.42
CA ASP A 7 13.27 -19.12 -4.14
C ASP A 7 12.78 -20.47 -3.58
N GLY A 8 11.49 -20.78 -3.78
CA GLY A 8 10.85 -22.04 -3.37
C GLY A 8 10.56 -22.17 -1.87
N ARG A 9 11.00 -21.23 -1.03
CA ARG A 9 10.73 -21.23 0.41
C ARG A 9 10.35 -19.85 0.91
N ILE A 10 9.22 -19.75 1.59
CA ILE A 10 8.81 -18.54 2.28
C ILE A 10 9.80 -18.27 3.44
N PRO A 11 10.33 -17.04 3.60
CA PRO A 11 11.20 -16.71 4.71
C PRO A 11 10.50 -16.90 6.06
N ASN A 12 11.20 -17.52 7.02
CA ASN A 12 10.65 -17.78 8.36
C ASN A 12 10.41 -16.50 9.18
N ASP A 13 11.06 -15.40 8.80
CA ASP A 13 10.93 -14.07 9.41
C ASP A 13 9.89 -13.18 8.72
N LEU A 14 9.15 -13.73 7.74
CA LEU A 14 8.04 -13.02 7.12
C LEU A 14 6.89 -12.86 8.12
N GLY A 15 6.74 -11.65 8.65
CA GLY A 15 5.69 -11.29 9.59
C GLY A 15 4.92 -10.02 9.18
N PRO A 16 3.79 -9.74 9.85
CA PRO A 16 3.04 -8.52 9.62
C PRO A 16 3.89 -7.28 9.93
N LYS A 17 3.83 -6.28 9.05
CA LYS A 17 4.49 -4.98 9.26
C LYS A 17 3.43 -3.92 9.57
N PRO A 18 3.52 -3.21 10.71
CA PRO A 18 2.61 -2.11 11.07
C PRO A 18 2.45 -1.05 9.98
N SER A 19 3.55 -0.69 9.34
CA SER A 19 3.56 0.20 8.18
C SER A 19 4.85 -0.01 7.41
N LEU A 20 4.79 0.09 6.08
CA LEU A 20 5.97 0.21 5.24
C LEU A 20 6.38 1.69 5.12
N LYS A 21 7.68 1.94 5.17
CA LYS A 21 8.32 3.21 4.84
C LYS A 21 9.10 3.07 3.53
N ILE A 22 9.40 4.21 2.92
CA ILE A 22 10.27 4.26 1.75
C ILE A 22 11.60 3.58 2.09
N ARG A 23 12.08 2.70 1.21
CA ARG A 23 13.22 1.77 1.34
C ARG A 23 13.00 0.51 2.16
N ASP A 24 11.86 0.36 2.85
CA ASP A 24 11.56 -0.92 3.51
C ASP A 24 11.33 -2.02 2.47
N LEU A 25 11.63 -3.26 2.86
CA LEU A 25 11.24 -4.44 2.09
C LEU A 25 9.72 -4.66 2.22
N GLY A 26 9.02 -4.69 1.09
CA GLY A 26 7.60 -5.04 0.99
C GLY A 26 7.41 -6.37 0.27
N LEU A 27 6.36 -7.11 0.64
CA LEU A 27 5.92 -8.27 -0.13
C LEU A 27 5.33 -7.79 -1.45
N VAL A 28 5.91 -8.26 -2.55
CA VAL A 28 5.38 -8.08 -3.90
C VAL A 28 5.00 -9.43 -4.47
N VAL A 29 3.90 -9.49 -5.21
CA VAL A 29 3.40 -10.69 -5.87
C VAL A 29 3.37 -10.48 -7.38
N ARG A 30 3.97 -11.41 -8.13
CA ARG A 30 3.99 -11.46 -9.59
C ARG A 30 3.16 -12.61 -10.11
N LEU A 31 2.85 -12.57 -11.41
CA LEU A 31 2.40 -13.75 -12.15
C LEU A 31 3.58 -14.30 -12.95
N ASN A 32 3.92 -15.58 -12.75
CA ASN A 32 4.93 -16.28 -13.54
C ASN A 32 4.42 -17.68 -13.88
N GLY A 33 4.34 -18.01 -15.18
CA GLY A 33 3.89 -19.33 -15.64
C GLY A 33 2.51 -19.76 -15.08
N GLY A 34 1.59 -18.82 -14.88
CA GLY A 34 0.25 -19.08 -14.32
C GLY A 34 0.21 -19.24 -12.78
N ARG A 35 1.33 -18.97 -12.09
CA ARG A 35 1.46 -19.04 -10.63
C ARG A 35 1.68 -17.65 -10.06
N LEU A 36 1.09 -17.41 -8.89
CA LEU A 36 1.41 -16.21 -8.11
C LEU A 36 2.74 -16.45 -7.39
N VAL A 37 3.72 -15.57 -7.61
CA VAL A 37 5.06 -15.69 -7.04
C VAL A 37 5.34 -14.51 -6.13
N GLY A 38 5.49 -14.79 -4.84
CA GLY A 38 5.88 -13.81 -3.83
C GLY A 38 7.39 -13.62 -3.74
N SER A 39 7.81 -12.37 -3.53
CA SER A 39 9.18 -12.00 -3.17
C SER A 39 9.18 -10.77 -2.27
N MET A 40 10.28 -10.53 -1.56
CA MET A 40 10.50 -9.24 -0.91
C MET A 40 11.26 -8.30 -1.83
N SER A 41 10.80 -7.07 -1.99
CA SER A 41 11.50 -6.04 -2.76
C SER A 41 11.54 -4.71 -2.00
N PRO A 42 12.61 -3.92 -2.10
CA PRO A 42 12.68 -2.61 -1.49
C PRO A 42 11.69 -1.63 -2.14
N TRP A 43 11.06 -0.79 -1.32
CA TRP A 43 10.18 0.27 -1.81
C TRP A 43 10.98 1.49 -2.28
N ALA A 44 10.80 1.84 -3.55
CA ALA A 44 11.36 2.97 -4.29
C ALA A 44 12.77 2.72 -4.84
N TRP A 45 12.91 2.89 -6.16
CA TRP A 45 14.21 3.06 -6.81
C TRP A 45 14.64 4.53 -6.80
N SER A 46 15.90 4.78 -7.14
CA SER A 46 16.45 6.13 -7.32
C SER A 46 16.21 6.61 -8.75
N ALA A 47 15.57 7.77 -8.92
CA ALA A 47 15.53 8.46 -10.21
C ALA A 47 16.93 8.97 -10.60
N PRO A 48 17.17 9.32 -11.89
CA PRO A 48 18.44 9.90 -12.33
C PRO A 48 18.88 11.15 -11.55
N ASN A 49 17.94 11.90 -10.97
CA ASN A 49 18.21 13.07 -10.13
C ASN A 49 18.40 12.73 -8.64
N GLY A 50 18.56 11.46 -8.30
CA GLY A 50 18.76 10.96 -6.93
C GLY A 50 17.51 10.92 -6.04
N LYS A 51 16.35 11.41 -6.51
CA LYS A 51 15.11 11.38 -5.72
C LYS A 51 14.47 9.99 -5.76
N PRO A 52 13.88 9.52 -4.63
CA PRO A 52 13.21 8.23 -4.61
C PRO A 52 11.91 8.26 -5.42
N VAL A 53 11.66 7.21 -6.20
CA VAL A 53 10.40 7.00 -6.93
C VAL A 53 9.57 5.95 -6.21
N PHE A 54 8.90 6.38 -5.14
CA PHE A 54 8.03 5.51 -4.32
C PHE A 54 6.58 5.47 -4.84
N ASN A 55 6.15 6.52 -5.54
CA ASN A 55 4.89 6.60 -6.26
C ASN A 55 5.17 6.82 -7.75
N PHE A 56 4.53 6.02 -8.61
CA PHE A 56 4.65 6.10 -10.06
C PHE A 56 3.30 6.49 -10.68
N ARG A 57 3.27 7.57 -11.46
CA ARG A 57 2.05 8.10 -12.08
C ARG A 57 1.60 7.17 -13.23
N SER A 58 0.36 6.68 -13.22
CA SER A 58 -0.13 5.74 -14.24
C SER A 58 -0.67 6.38 -15.52
N GLU A 59 -1.19 7.60 -15.49
CA GLU A 59 -1.90 8.16 -16.63
C GLU A 59 -1.02 8.38 -17.86
N GLY A 60 -1.57 8.07 -19.04
CA GLY A 60 -0.91 8.25 -20.33
C GLY A 60 0.29 7.34 -20.55
N ARG A 61 0.33 6.19 -19.87
CA ARG A 61 1.39 5.19 -19.99
C ARG A 61 0.85 3.86 -20.48
N ASP A 62 1.75 3.10 -21.07
CA ASP A 62 1.56 1.70 -21.46
C ASP A 62 2.39 0.82 -20.51
N PHE A 63 1.76 -0.16 -19.86
CA PHE A 63 2.42 -1.11 -18.96
C PHE A 63 2.60 -2.51 -19.55
N ALA A 64 2.35 -2.73 -20.85
CA ALA A 64 2.50 -4.03 -21.50
C ALA A 64 3.90 -4.65 -21.27
N GLY A 65 4.95 -3.83 -21.36
CA GLY A 65 6.35 -4.22 -21.12
C GLY A 65 6.85 -4.07 -19.68
N SER A 66 5.99 -3.73 -18.72
CA SER A 66 6.40 -3.51 -17.32
C SER A 66 6.44 -4.80 -16.49
N ASP A 67 7.34 -4.87 -15.51
CA ASP A 67 7.30 -5.87 -14.44
C ASP A 67 6.20 -5.48 -13.44
N ARG A 68 4.97 -5.92 -13.69
CA ARG A 68 3.78 -5.60 -12.89
C ARG A 68 3.71 -6.48 -11.64
N VAL A 69 3.42 -5.85 -10.52
CA VAL A 69 3.31 -6.49 -9.21
C VAL A 69 2.05 -6.06 -8.47
N LEU A 70 1.60 -6.92 -7.55
CA LEU A 70 0.63 -6.58 -6.52
C LEU A 70 1.36 -6.42 -5.18
N ILE A 71 0.98 -5.41 -4.42
CA ILE A 71 1.44 -5.18 -3.04
C ILE A 71 0.27 -5.51 -2.10
N LEU A 72 0.49 -6.41 -1.14
CA LEU A 72 -0.52 -6.75 -0.15
C LEU A 72 -0.64 -5.65 0.91
N ALA A 73 -1.85 -5.17 1.18
CA ALA A 73 -2.11 -4.16 2.21
C ALA A 73 -3.45 -4.39 2.93
N THR A 74 -3.52 -4.03 4.21
CA THR A 74 -4.80 -3.90 4.93
C THR A 74 -5.38 -2.50 4.81
N GLY A 75 -4.54 -1.53 4.43
CA GLY A 75 -4.84 -0.12 4.35
C GLY A 75 -3.64 0.68 3.87
N PHE A 76 -3.86 1.94 3.53
CA PHE A 76 -2.81 2.87 3.18
C PHE A 76 -3.02 4.23 3.84
N TYR A 77 -1.94 4.99 3.96
CA TYR A 77 -1.96 6.30 4.60
C TYR A 77 -1.91 7.40 3.55
N GLU A 78 -2.74 8.42 3.72
CA GLU A 78 -2.62 9.68 3.00
C GLU A 78 -2.37 10.83 3.98
N HIS A 79 -1.66 11.84 3.50
CA HIS A 79 -1.30 13.01 4.29
C HIS A 79 -1.77 14.28 3.62
N SER A 80 -2.42 15.19 4.34
CA SER A 80 -2.77 16.50 3.77
C SER A 80 -1.56 17.43 3.78
N THR A 81 -1.66 18.57 3.08
CA THR A 81 -0.86 19.73 3.46
C THR A 81 -1.26 20.21 4.86
N PRO A 82 -0.35 20.79 5.67
CA PRO A 82 -0.73 21.41 6.93
C PRO A 82 -1.80 22.48 6.68
N ARG A 83 -2.95 22.37 7.38
CA ARG A 83 -4.14 23.20 7.10
C ARG A 83 -4.18 24.50 7.91
N LYS A 84 -3.45 24.59 9.02
CA LYS A 84 -3.46 25.74 9.95
C LYS A 84 -2.10 26.44 10.01
N PRO A 85 -2.08 27.79 9.99
CA PRO A 85 -0.87 28.54 10.33
C PRO A 85 -0.30 28.09 11.69
N GLY A 86 1.02 27.87 11.75
CA GLY A 86 1.70 27.42 12.97
C GLY A 86 1.69 25.91 13.20
N VAL A 87 0.86 25.12 12.51
CA VAL A 87 0.91 23.65 12.59
C VAL A 87 1.89 23.11 11.55
N LYS A 88 2.97 22.47 12.01
CA LYS A 88 4.01 21.90 11.12
C LYS A 88 3.69 20.49 10.61
N LEU A 89 2.90 19.73 11.37
CA LEU A 89 2.57 18.34 11.02
C LEU A 89 1.35 18.28 10.10
N MET A 90 1.49 17.47 9.04
CA MET A 90 0.40 17.11 8.13
C MET A 90 -0.69 16.31 8.86
N ASP A 91 -1.95 16.44 8.47
CA ASP A 91 -2.95 15.47 8.92
C ASP A 91 -2.61 14.10 8.35
N ARG A 92 -2.98 13.03 9.06
CA ARG A 92 -2.72 11.65 8.65
C ARG A 92 -4.04 10.90 8.67
N PHE A 93 -4.37 10.27 7.55
CA PHE A 93 -5.60 9.52 7.33
C PHE A 93 -5.23 8.09 6.97
N PHE A 94 -5.95 7.12 7.50
CA PHE A 94 -5.80 5.71 7.16
C PHE A 94 -7.04 5.25 6.41
N PHE A 95 -6.85 4.77 5.19
CA PHE A 95 -7.89 4.27 4.32
C PHE A 95 -7.89 2.75 4.30
N THR A 96 -9.07 2.16 4.42
CA THR A 96 -9.31 0.71 4.28
C THR A 96 -10.37 0.48 3.22
N MET A 97 -10.36 -0.69 2.59
CA MET A 97 -11.41 -1.08 1.65
C MET A 97 -12.62 -1.61 2.43
N ARG A 98 -13.81 -1.07 2.15
CA ARG A 98 -15.05 -1.47 2.82
C ARG A 98 -15.31 -2.96 2.58
N ASP A 99 -15.76 -3.65 3.62
CA ASP A 99 -16.13 -5.07 3.62
C ASP A 99 -14.99 -6.04 3.20
N GLN A 100 -13.75 -5.55 3.13
CA GLN A 100 -12.58 -6.33 2.75
C GLN A 100 -11.51 -6.22 3.85
N PRO A 101 -11.07 -7.34 4.46
CA PRO A 101 -10.03 -7.30 5.50
C PRO A 101 -8.64 -6.90 4.96
N TRP A 102 -8.46 -6.99 3.64
CA TRP A 102 -7.24 -6.62 2.93
C TRP A 102 -7.57 -6.32 1.46
N HIS A 103 -6.64 -5.67 0.76
CA HIS A 103 -6.73 -5.40 -0.67
C HIS A 103 -5.33 -5.39 -1.30
N TRP A 104 -5.28 -5.36 -2.64
CA TRP A 104 -4.03 -5.15 -3.36
C TRP A 104 -3.80 -3.67 -3.63
N ILE A 105 -2.53 -3.29 -3.78
CA ILE A 105 -2.15 -2.03 -4.43
C ILE A 105 -1.37 -2.40 -5.69
N ALA A 106 -1.76 -1.83 -6.83
CA ALA A 106 -1.05 -2.03 -8.09
C ALA A 106 0.32 -1.35 -8.04
N GLY A 107 1.35 -2.04 -8.54
CA GLY A 107 2.69 -1.49 -8.63
C GLY A 107 3.47 -2.06 -9.80
N ILE A 108 4.68 -1.51 -9.97
CA ILE A 108 5.68 -2.00 -10.91
C ILE A 108 7.02 -2.16 -10.21
N VAL A 109 7.88 -3.00 -10.76
CA VAL A 109 9.28 -3.10 -10.35
C VAL A 109 10.20 -2.55 -11.43
N LYS A 110 11.17 -1.76 -10.97
CA LYS A 110 12.27 -1.23 -11.78
C LYS A 110 13.54 -1.20 -10.92
N ASP A 111 14.67 -1.56 -11.51
CA ASP A 111 15.98 -1.57 -10.83
C ASP A 111 15.94 -2.36 -9.50
N GLY A 112 15.21 -3.49 -9.49
CA GLY A 112 15.04 -4.35 -8.31
C GLY A 112 14.17 -3.78 -7.19
N CYS A 113 13.60 -2.59 -7.35
CA CYS A 113 12.75 -1.94 -6.36
C CYS A 113 11.32 -1.80 -6.88
N PHE A 114 10.33 -1.87 -6.00
CA PHE A 114 8.94 -1.62 -6.39
C PHE A 114 8.56 -0.15 -6.20
N SER A 115 7.57 0.30 -6.95
CA SER A 115 6.87 1.57 -6.74
C SER A 115 5.38 1.33 -6.92
N ILE A 116 4.58 1.96 -6.09
CA ILE A 116 3.13 1.82 -6.18
C ILE A 116 2.60 2.77 -7.26
N LEU A 117 1.62 2.31 -8.01
CA LEU A 117 0.95 3.15 -9.00
C LEU A 117 0.05 4.15 -8.30
N THR A 118 -0.03 5.34 -8.89
CA THR A 118 -0.95 6.38 -8.47
C THR A 118 -1.79 6.84 -9.65
N THR A 119 -3.03 7.23 -9.35
CA THR A 119 -4.03 7.76 -10.30
C THR A 119 -4.72 9.00 -9.72
N GLU A 120 -5.66 9.59 -10.45
CA GLU A 120 -6.57 10.60 -9.93
C GLU A 120 -7.41 10.06 -8.77
N PRO A 121 -7.63 10.85 -7.71
CA PRO A 121 -8.34 10.34 -6.55
C PRO A 121 -9.84 10.19 -6.83
N GLY A 122 -10.44 9.11 -6.32
CA GLY A 122 -11.89 8.96 -6.23
C GLY A 122 -12.50 9.87 -5.16
N LEU A 123 -13.83 9.90 -5.09
CA LEU A 123 -14.59 10.79 -4.20
C LEU A 123 -14.27 10.58 -2.71
N ASP A 124 -13.90 9.36 -2.32
CA ASP A 124 -13.51 9.04 -0.94
C ASP A 124 -12.16 9.69 -0.54
N ILE A 125 -11.26 9.97 -1.50
CA ILE A 125 -9.90 10.46 -1.26
C ILE A 125 -9.71 11.92 -1.65
N ALA A 126 -10.41 12.40 -2.69
CA ALA A 126 -10.30 13.75 -3.21
C ALA A 126 -10.39 14.87 -2.13
N PRO A 127 -11.20 14.75 -1.05
CA PRO A 127 -11.22 15.73 0.05
C PRO A 127 -9.93 15.80 0.89
N PHE A 128 -9.04 14.81 0.77
CA PHE A 128 -7.86 14.61 1.61
C PHE A 128 -6.56 14.79 0.84
N HIS A 129 -6.50 14.32 -0.41
CA HIS A 129 -5.28 14.32 -1.21
C HIS A 129 -5.55 14.44 -2.71
N LYS A 130 -4.58 14.95 -3.47
CA LYS A 130 -4.71 15.23 -4.92
C LYS A 130 -4.38 14.03 -5.82
N ARG A 131 -3.92 12.94 -5.22
CA ARG A 131 -3.54 11.69 -5.86
C ARG A 131 -4.00 10.55 -4.97
N SER A 132 -4.37 9.44 -5.58
CA SER A 132 -4.60 8.19 -4.86
C SER A 132 -3.58 7.17 -5.33
N VAL A 133 -3.25 6.21 -4.47
CA VAL A 133 -2.73 4.92 -4.94
C VAL A 133 -3.77 4.22 -5.82
N VAL A 134 -3.41 3.13 -6.49
CA VAL A 134 -4.37 2.27 -7.20
C VAL A 134 -4.70 1.06 -6.32
N PRO A 135 -5.68 1.14 -5.42
CA PRO A 135 -6.18 -0.02 -4.69
C PRO A 135 -7.03 -0.91 -5.61
N LEU A 136 -6.85 -2.22 -5.51
CA LEU A 136 -7.64 -3.21 -6.24
C LEU A 136 -8.27 -4.18 -5.25
N ALA A 137 -9.53 -4.56 -5.49
CA ALA A 137 -10.17 -5.59 -4.69
C ALA A 137 -9.38 -6.91 -4.76
N PRO A 138 -9.48 -7.79 -3.75
CA PRO A 138 -8.81 -9.10 -3.75
C PRO A 138 -8.97 -9.88 -5.05
N THR A 139 -10.14 -9.79 -5.68
CA THR A 139 -10.53 -10.48 -6.93
C THR A 139 -9.92 -9.88 -8.19
N ASP A 140 -9.54 -8.60 -8.16
CA ASP A 140 -9.22 -7.84 -9.37
C ASP A 140 -7.71 -7.78 -9.65
N GLY A 141 -6.89 -8.17 -8.67
CA GLY A 141 -5.44 -8.08 -8.77
C GLY A 141 -4.85 -8.87 -9.95
N VAL A 142 -5.45 -10.01 -10.30
CA VAL A 142 -5.00 -10.82 -11.45
C VAL A 142 -5.11 -10.04 -12.75
N GLU A 143 -6.17 -9.26 -12.94
CA GLU A 143 -6.41 -8.49 -14.16
C GLU A 143 -5.31 -7.45 -14.38
N TRP A 144 -4.75 -6.89 -13.30
CA TRP A 144 -3.56 -6.05 -13.36
C TRP A 144 -2.30 -6.83 -13.78
N LEU A 145 -2.07 -8.01 -13.21
CA LEU A 145 -0.91 -8.82 -13.55
C LEU A 145 -0.94 -9.30 -15.01
N THR A 146 -2.11 -9.65 -15.53
CA THR A 146 -2.30 -10.16 -16.90
C THR A 146 -2.55 -9.07 -17.94
N LEU A 147 -2.94 -7.86 -17.52
CA LEU A 147 -3.55 -6.85 -18.40
C LEU A 147 -4.73 -7.43 -19.21
N SER A 148 -5.55 -8.26 -18.57
CA SER A 148 -6.74 -8.83 -19.21
C SER A 148 -7.95 -7.88 -19.24
N ARG A 149 -7.82 -6.73 -18.56
CA ARG A 149 -8.76 -5.61 -18.59
C ARG A 149 -8.01 -4.36 -19.06
N ASP A 150 -8.72 -3.43 -19.68
CA ASP A 150 -8.13 -2.18 -20.14
C ASP A 150 -7.49 -1.41 -18.98
N GLU A 151 -6.33 -0.81 -19.22
CA GLU A 151 -5.57 -0.10 -18.20
C GLU A 151 -6.33 1.11 -17.65
N ALA A 152 -7.06 1.83 -18.50
CA ALA A 152 -7.88 2.96 -18.07
C ALA A 152 -9.01 2.51 -17.13
N GLU A 153 -9.55 1.32 -17.33
CA GLU A 153 -10.54 0.72 -16.42
C GLU A 153 -9.89 0.24 -15.11
N ILE A 154 -8.70 -0.37 -15.17
CA ILE A 154 -7.95 -0.80 -13.97
C ILE A 154 -7.57 0.41 -13.10
N PHE A 155 -7.21 1.53 -13.70
CA PHE A 155 -6.77 2.73 -13.00
C PHE A 155 -7.86 3.77 -12.76
N ALA A 156 -9.10 3.46 -13.15
CA ALA A 156 -10.23 4.32 -12.90
C ALA A 156 -10.37 4.59 -11.40
N PRO A 157 -10.74 5.82 -10.98
CA PRO A 157 -11.06 6.10 -9.60
C PRO A 157 -12.13 5.12 -9.09
N LEU A 158 -11.94 4.58 -7.89
CA LEU A 158 -12.94 3.73 -7.27
C LEU A 158 -14.28 4.47 -7.10
N PRO A 159 -15.42 3.77 -7.18
CA PRO A 159 -16.73 4.34 -6.84
C PRO A 159 -16.71 4.94 -5.43
N GLU A 160 -17.57 5.93 -5.21
CA GLU A 160 -17.80 6.47 -3.86
C GLU A 160 -18.21 5.35 -2.90
N ASN A 161 -17.86 5.52 -1.62
CA ASN A 161 -18.19 4.61 -0.54
C ASN A 161 -17.48 3.24 -0.65
N THR A 162 -16.44 3.13 -1.47
CA THR A 162 -15.58 1.92 -1.55
C THR A 162 -14.53 1.92 -0.46
N LEU A 163 -14.05 3.10 -0.06
CA LEU A 163 -13.02 3.26 0.96
C LEU A 163 -13.60 3.89 2.23
N GLU A 164 -13.16 3.37 3.37
CA GLU A 164 -13.44 3.96 4.68
C GLU A 164 -12.20 4.69 5.20
N VAL A 165 -12.41 5.89 5.74
CA VAL A 165 -11.33 6.74 6.27
C VAL A 165 -11.37 6.83 7.78
N ARG A 166 -10.21 6.62 8.41
CA ARG A 166 -9.97 6.94 9.82
C ARG A 166 -8.98 8.08 9.95
N VAL A 167 -9.33 9.08 10.75
CA VAL A 167 -8.44 10.20 11.07
C VAL A 167 -7.46 9.74 12.15
N ILE A 168 -6.20 9.61 11.79
CA ILE A 168 -5.12 9.22 12.71
C ILE A 168 -4.52 10.45 13.39
N ARG A 169 -4.33 11.53 12.63
CA ARG A 169 -3.84 12.80 13.14
C ARG A 169 -4.57 13.95 12.47
N ARG A 170 -5.01 14.93 13.26
CA ARG A 170 -5.61 16.19 12.78
C ARG A 170 -5.06 17.37 13.56
N ASP A 171 -4.61 18.41 12.86
CA ASP A 171 -4.04 19.63 13.44
C ASP A 171 -2.88 19.35 14.42
N GLY A 172 -2.03 18.37 14.10
CA GLY A 172 -0.94 17.94 14.97
C GLY A 172 -1.37 17.06 16.16
N ILE A 173 -2.67 16.85 16.39
CA ILE A 173 -3.19 16.02 17.47
C ILE A 173 -3.46 14.60 16.95
N GLN A 174 -2.81 13.61 17.56
CA GLN A 174 -3.10 12.20 17.30
C GLN A 174 -4.48 11.86 17.87
N ARG A 175 -5.36 11.32 17.02
CA ARG A 175 -6.68 10.82 17.40
C ARG A 175 -6.54 9.32 17.72
N ALA A 176 -7.53 8.72 18.38
CA ALA A 176 -7.46 7.40 19.02
C ALA A 176 -6.86 6.27 18.14
N ALA A 177 -6.36 5.23 18.82
CA ALA A 177 -5.26 4.35 18.43
C ALA A 177 -5.20 3.86 16.97
N ASP A 178 -3.98 3.95 16.44
CA ASP A 178 -3.52 3.25 15.23
C ASP A 178 -3.54 1.73 15.52
N PRO A 179 -4.36 0.91 14.83
CA PRO A 179 -4.41 -0.54 15.06
C PRO A 179 -3.08 -1.23 14.71
N ALA A 180 -2.15 -0.52 14.07
CA ALA A 180 -0.82 -1.00 13.76
C ALA A 180 0.15 -0.96 14.97
N LYS A 181 -0.25 -0.36 16.10
CA LYS A 181 0.52 -0.50 17.35
C LYS A 181 0.02 -1.73 18.09
N PRO A 182 0.81 -2.81 18.26
CA PRO A 182 0.47 -3.81 19.26
C PRO A 182 0.39 -3.08 20.60
N VAL A 183 -0.69 -3.33 21.34
CA VAL A 183 -0.79 -2.96 22.75
C VAL A 183 0.40 -3.64 23.42
N PRO A 184 1.31 -2.92 24.10
CA PRO A 184 2.36 -3.58 24.87
C PRO A 184 1.66 -4.53 25.84
N ALA A 185 2.10 -5.79 25.86
CA ALA A 185 1.62 -6.73 26.85
C ALA A 185 1.78 -6.09 28.22
N ASP A 186 0.69 -6.10 28.99
CA ASP A 186 0.65 -5.56 30.34
C ASP A 186 1.79 -6.24 31.13
N GLU A 187 2.87 -5.51 31.42
CA GLU A 187 3.85 -5.90 32.43
C GLU A 187 3.22 -5.64 33.80
N GLY A 188 2.14 -6.37 34.09
CA GLY A 188 1.59 -6.52 35.43
C GLY A 188 2.48 -7.48 36.22
N GLY A 189 3.51 -6.95 36.86
CA GLY A 189 4.21 -7.68 37.92
C GLY A 189 3.27 -7.98 39.08
N LEU A 190 3.28 -9.19 39.62
CA LEU A 190 3.97 -9.52 40.88
C LEU A 190 3.69 -10.99 41.29
N LEU A 191 4.75 -11.61 41.78
CA LEU A 191 4.84 -12.73 42.73
C LEU A 191 3.57 -13.10 43.53
N GLN A 192 3.29 -14.42 43.59
CA GLN A 192 3.01 -15.28 44.78
C GLN A 192 2.50 -16.65 44.26
N GLY A 193 2.93 -17.83 44.72
CA GLY A 193 3.85 -18.26 45.76
C GLY A 193 4.16 -19.76 45.61
N LEU A 194 5.28 -20.17 46.20
CA LEU A 194 5.56 -21.54 46.64
C LEU A 194 5.33 -21.61 48.16
#